data_AF-A0A1G0E910-F1
#
_entry.id   AF-A0A1G0E910-F1
#
_cell.length_a   1.000
_cell.length_b   1.000
_cell.length_c   1.000
_cell.angle_alpha   90.00
_cell.angle_beta   90.00
_cell.angle_gamma   90.00
#
_symmetry.space_group_name_H-M   'P 1'
#
loop_
_entity.id
_entity.type
_entity.pdbx_description
1 polymer ?
#
loop_
_entity_poly.entity_id
_entity_poly.type
_entity_poly.pdbx_seq_one_letter_code
_entity_poly.pdbx_strand_id
1 'polypeptide(L)'
;MIELYLSISSDSSAFDKATQQEIRYSFNNNKKLEEEFNRLKEDDKKFQELLNDIQERPWAITGSGKPEILHREWAKTHLKDYLDNQGPVISRRIDHKNRFVYQVGRRERQGEIIVYAVSGHYDD
;
A
#
# COMPACT_ATOMS: atom_id res chain seq x y z
N MET A 1 14.31 11.50 -53.64
CA MET A 1 14.36 11.49 -52.17
C MET A 1 13.10 12.16 -51.66
N ILE A 2 12.27 11.43 -50.91
CA ILE A 2 11.03 11.94 -50.32
C ILE A 2 11.28 11.90 -48.81
N GLU A 3 11.38 13.07 -48.17
CA GLU A 3 11.36 13.17 -46.71
C GLU A 3 9.91 13.11 -46.23
N LEU A 4 9.57 12.03 -45.54
CA LEU A 4 8.25 11.83 -44.96
C LEU A 4 8.29 12.32 -43.51
N TYR A 5 7.72 13.51 -43.27
CA TYR A 5 7.44 14.03 -41.93
C TYR A 5 6.37 13.14 -41.27
N LEU A 6 6.77 12.35 -40.27
CA LEU A 6 5.86 11.67 -39.35
C LEU A 6 5.63 12.57 -38.14
N SER A 7 4.64 13.46 -38.25
CA SER A 7 4.02 14.12 -37.11
C SER A 7 3.13 13.11 -36.37
N ILE A 8 3.70 12.42 -35.39
CA ILE A 8 2.92 11.62 -34.44
C ILE A 8 2.43 12.57 -33.35
N SER A 9 1.29 13.20 -33.61
CA SER A 9 0.42 13.70 -32.56
C SER A 9 -0.42 12.52 -32.09
N SER A 10 -0.07 11.92 -30.96
CA SER A 10 -0.97 11.00 -30.26
C SER A 10 -1.20 11.51 -28.85
N ASP A 11 -2.31 12.26 -28.75
CA ASP A 11 -3.07 12.52 -27.54
C ASP A 11 -3.03 11.31 -26.61
N SER A 12 -2.23 11.43 -25.56
CA SER A 12 -1.96 10.38 -24.58
C SER A 12 -3.03 10.39 -23.47
N SER A 13 -4.30 10.62 -23.83
CA SER A 13 -5.34 10.99 -22.86
C SER A 13 -6.52 10.01 -22.73
N ALA A 14 -6.51 8.89 -23.46
CA ALA A 14 -7.67 7.97 -23.50
C ALA A 14 -7.38 6.50 -23.13
N PHE A 15 -6.13 6.11 -22.83
CA PHE A 15 -5.78 4.73 -22.45
C PHE A 15 -5.48 4.53 -20.95
N ASP A 16 -5.31 5.61 -20.18
CA ASP A 16 -4.82 5.55 -18.79
C ASP A 16 -5.93 5.55 -17.71
N LYS A 17 -7.20 5.33 -18.07
CA LYS A 17 -8.32 5.29 -17.10
C LYS A 17 -9.17 4.03 -17.13
N ALA A 18 -8.67 2.94 -17.72
CA ALA A 18 -9.38 1.66 -17.72
C ALA A 18 -8.80 0.74 -16.63
N THR A 19 -9.60 0.49 -15.59
CA THR A 19 -9.37 -0.46 -14.48
C THR A 19 -8.23 -0.11 -13.50
N GLN A 20 -8.37 1.00 -12.78
CA GLN A 20 -7.75 1.07 -11.46
C GLN A 20 -8.54 0.11 -10.57
N GLN A 21 -8.05 -1.12 -10.42
CA GLN A 21 -8.68 -2.13 -9.58
C GLN A 21 -8.80 -1.57 -8.16
N GLU A 22 -10.03 -1.48 -7.64
CA GLU A 22 -10.28 -0.92 -6.32
C GLU A 22 -9.53 -1.75 -5.27
N ILE A 23 -8.58 -1.09 -4.60
CA ILE A 23 -7.81 -1.71 -3.53
C ILE A 23 -8.71 -1.88 -2.31
N ARG A 24 -8.82 -3.13 -1.85
CA ARG A 24 -9.57 -3.51 -0.64
C ARG A 24 -8.61 -3.75 0.51
N TYR A 25 -8.95 -3.23 1.69
CA TYR A 25 -8.18 -3.47 2.90
C TYR A 25 -8.72 -4.68 3.65
N SER A 26 -7.81 -5.48 4.20
CA SER A 26 -8.14 -6.73 4.88
C SER A 26 -7.37 -6.85 6.19
N PHE A 27 -8.06 -7.30 7.22
CA PHE A 27 -7.57 -7.27 8.59
C PHE A 27 -7.39 -8.67 9.18
N ASN A 28 -7.44 -9.74 8.37
CA ASN A 28 -7.30 -11.14 8.80
C ASN A 28 -8.15 -11.47 10.05
N ASN A 29 -9.41 -11.04 10.07
CA ASN A 29 -10.36 -11.18 11.19
C ASN A 29 -9.98 -10.44 12.50
N ASN A 30 -9.04 -9.49 12.45
CA ASN A 30 -8.68 -8.65 13.58
C ASN A 30 -9.59 -7.40 13.65
N LYS A 31 -10.73 -7.53 14.34
CA LYS A 31 -11.72 -6.44 14.48
C LYS A 31 -11.15 -5.18 15.13
N LYS A 32 -10.28 -5.33 16.14
CA LYS A 32 -9.68 -4.20 16.85
C LYS A 32 -8.79 -3.36 15.90
N LEU A 33 -8.03 -4.04 15.05
CA LEU A 33 -7.19 -3.38 14.04
C LEU A 33 -8.05 -2.66 12.98
N GLU A 34 -9.14 -3.29 12.55
CA GLU A 34 -10.11 -2.68 11.62
C GLU A 34 -10.76 -1.42 12.21
N GLU A 35 -11.19 -1.45 13.46
CA GLU A 35 -11.75 -0.29 14.17
C GLU A 35 -10.72 0.86 14.27
N GLU A 36 -9.47 0.55 14.63
CA GLU A 36 -8.41 1.55 14.73
C GLU A 36 -8.05 2.14 13.36
N PHE A 37 -7.99 1.31 12.32
CA PHE A 37 -7.80 1.74 10.94
C PHE A 37 -8.92 2.69 10.49
N ASN A 38 -10.18 2.34 10.73
CA ASN A 38 -11.32 3.15 10.32
C ASN A 38 -11.35 4.49 11.05
N ARG A 39 -11.06 4.51 12.35
CA ARG A 39 -10.92 5.75 13.12
C ARG A 39 -9.83 6.66 12.52
N LEU A 40 -8.64 6.14 12.25
CA LEU A 40 -7.56 6.93 11.65
C LEU A 40 -7.93 7.41 10.24
N LYS A 41 -8.64 6.59 9.47
CA LYS A 41 -9.10 6.95 8.13
C LYS A 41 -10.09 8.13 8.17
N GLU A 42 -10.92 8.23 9.20
CA GLU A 42 -11.87 9.34 9.37
C GLU A 42 -11.21 10.59 9.95
N ASP A 43 -10.36 10.42 10.97
CA ASP A 43 -9.89 11.53 11.81
C ASP A 43 -8.52 12.11 11.39
N ASP A 44 -7.68 11.34 10.69
CA ASP A 44 -6.29 11.71 10.40
C ASP A 44 -6.05 12.00 8.91
N LYS A 45 -5.86 13.28 8.58
CA LYS A 45 -5.56 13.73 7.21
C LYS A 45 -4.28 13.14 6.63
N LYS A 46 -3.23 12.96 7.44
CA LYS A 46 -1.97 12.38 6.96
C LYS A 46 -2.15 10.90 6.66
N PHE A 47 -2.95 10.21 7.47
CA PHE A 47 -3.30 8.83 7.19
C PHE A 47 -4.12 8.72 5.90
N GLN A 48 -5.08 9.60 5.66
CA GLN A 48 -5.81 9.67 4.39
C GLN A 48 -4.88 9.91 3.19
N GLU A 49 -3.94 10.85 3.27
CA GLU A 49 -2.93 11.10 2.23
C GLU A 49 -2.05 9.86 1.97
N LEU A 50 -1.67 9.15 3.04
CA LEU A 50 -0.92 7.90 2.94
C LEU A 50 -1.74 6.80 2.25
N LEU A 51 -3.03 6.66 2.57
CA LEU A 51 -3.90 5.68 1.91
C LEU A 51 -4.08 6.00 0.42
N ASN A 52 -4.21 7.27 0.04
CA ASN A 52 -4.29 7.68 -1.36
C ASN A 52 -3.01 7.31 -2.13
N ASP A 53 -1.82 7.57 -1.55
CA ASP A 53 -0.55 7.19 -2.17
C ASP A 53 -0.41 5.66 -2.32
N ILE A 54 -0.91 4.88 -1.36
CA ILE A 54 -0.94 3.42 -1.44
C ILE A 54 -1.93 2.94 -2.51
N GLN A 55 -3.06 3.62 -2.69
CA GLN A 55 -4.02 3.27 -3.73
C GLN A 55 -3.44 3.47 -5.14
N GLU A 56 -2.64 4.52 -5.33
CA GLU A 56 -1.97 4.76 -6.61
C GLU A 56 -0.77 3.84 -6.82
N ARG A 57 0.04 3.64 -5.77
CA ARG A 57 1.35 2.97 -5.88
C ARG A 57 1.62 2.05 -4.66
N PRO A 58 0.90 0.93 -4.53
CA PRO A 58 0.94 0.10 -3.31
C PRO A 58 2.30 -0.55 -3.06
N TRP A 59 3.07 -0.80 -4.12
CA TRP A 59 4.40 -1.44 -4.09
C TRP A 59 5.56 -0.45 -4.01
N ALA A 60 5.29 0.86 -3.97
CA ALA A 60 6.36 1.86 -4.06
C ALA A 60 7.27 1.82 -2.83
N ILE A 61 8.58 1.86 -3.10
CA ILE A 61 9.65 1.99 -2.09
C ILE A 61 10.05 3.45 -1.85
N THR A 62 9.30 4.38 -2.43
CA THR A 62 9.44 5.84 -2.30
C THR A 62 8.04 6.44 -2.22
N GLY A 63 7.86 7.56 -1.53
CA GLY A 63 6.55 8.22 -1.41
C GLY A 63 6.18 8.55 0.03
N SER A 64 4.88 8.67 0.29
CA SER A 64 4.36 9.08 1.59
C SER A 64 4.74 8.08 2.68
N GLY A 65 5.15 8.62 3.83
CA GLY A 65 5.53 7.82 5.00
C GLY A 65 6.89 7.11 4.89
N LYS A 66 7.76 7.42 3.92
CA LYS A 66 9.09 6.80 3.78
C LYS A 66 9.02 5.25 3.80
N PRO A 67 8.51 4.64 2.72
CA PRO A 67 8.28 3.20 2.67
C PRO A 67 9.56 2.39 2.91
N GLU A 68 9.46 1.38 3.76
CA GLU A 68 10.56 0.49 4.14
C GLU A 68 10.07 -0.96 4.00
N ILE A 69 10.86 -1.82 3.34
CA ILE A 69 10.59 -3.26 3.28
C ILE A 69 11.12 -3.90 4.56
N LEU A 70 10.26 -4.62 5.28
CA LEU A 70 10.64 -5.32 6.49
C LEU A 70 11.32 -6.65 6.18
N HIS A 71 12.30 -6.99 7.00
CA HIS A 71 13.00 -8.26 6.88
C HIS A 71 12.01 -9.41 7.07
N ARG A 72 12.06 -10.41 6.18
CA ARG A 72 11.12 -11.53 6.16
C ARG A 72 11.07 -12.28 7.49
N GLU A 73 12.22 -12.59 8.07
CA GLU A 73 12.28 -13.29 9.36
C GLU A 73 11.68 -12.45 10.49
N TRP A 74 11.89 -11.13 10.47
CA TRP A 74 11.28 -10.25 11.45
C TRP A 74 9.75 -10.27 11.33
N ALA A 75 9.23 -10.15 10.10
CA ALA A 75 7.79 -10.19 9.84
C ALA A 75 7.16 -11.51 10.29
N LYS A 76 7.83 -12.63 10.02
CA LYS A 76 7.37 -13.96 10.45
C LYS A 76 7.31 -14.12 11.97
N THR A 77 8.24 -13.51 12.70
CA THR A 77 8.28 -13.58 14.17
C THR A 77 7.27 -12.65 14.84
N HIS A 78 7.06 -11.44 14.30
CA HIS A 78 6.34 -10.37 15.01
C HIS A 78 4.93 -10.12 14.46
N LEU A 79 4.65 -10.45 13.20
CA LEU A 79 3.35 -10.21 12.60
C LEU A 79 2.49 -11.46 12.73
N LYS A 80 1.44 -11.33 13.53
CA LYS A 80 0.40 -12.34 13.62
C LYS A 80 -0.21 -12.55 12.23
N ASP A 81 -0.42 -13.80 11.85
CA ASP A 81 -1.03 -14.19 10.58
C ASP A 81 -0.25 -13.70 9.34
N TYR A 82 1.09 -13.60 9.45
CA TYR A 82 1.99 -13.33 8.34
C TYR A 82 1.79 -14.34 7.20
N LEU A 83 1.69 -13.84 5.96
CA LEU A 83 1.43 -14.65 4.77
C LEU A 83 2.66 -14.71 3.88
N ASP A 84 3.38 -15.82 4.00
CA ASP A 84 4.69 -16.00 3.38
C ASP A 84 4.67 -16.03 1.84
N ASN A 85 3.50 -16.23 1.24
CA ASN A 85 3.30 -16.33 -0.20
C ASN A 85 2.76 -15.04 -0.87
N GLN A 86 2.57 -13.94 -0.12
CA GLN A 86 1.93 -12.72 -0.64
C GLN A 86 2.92 -11.61 -1.03
N GLY A 87 4.19 -11.68 -0.62
CA GLY A 87 5.23 -10.71 -1.03
C GLY A 87 5.95 -10.05 0.14
N PRO A 88 6.69 -8.94 -0.09
CA PRO A 88 7.35 -8.23 1.00
C PRO A 88 6.31 -7.53 1.89
N VAL A 89 6.60 -7.44 3.19
CA VAL A 89 5.87 -6.55 4.10
C VAL A 89 6.47 -5.17 4.00
N ILE A 90 5.61 -4.17 3.85
CA ILE A 90 5.97 -2.76 3.70
C ILE A 90 5.50 -2.01 4.95
N SER A 91 6.35 -1.13 5.45
CA SER A 91 6.07 -0.24 6.56
C SER A 91 6.21 1.21 6.15
N ARG A 92 5.22 2.03 6.45
CA ARG A 92 5.21 3.47 6.19
C ARG A 92 4.89 4.22 7.48
N ARG A 93 5.58 5.33 7.74
CA ARG A 93 5.33 6.22 8.88
C ARG A 93 4.01 6.94 8.69
N ILE A 94 3.17 6.90 9.72
CA ILE A 94 2.01 7.77 9.86
C ILE A 94 2.49 9.05 10.56
N ASP A 95 3.20 8.87 11.68
CA ASP A 95 3.85 9.94 12.43
C ASP A 95 5.20 9.47 13.01
N HIS A 96 5.69 10.12 14.07
CA HIS A 96 6.97 9.81 14.71
C HIS A 96 6.91 8.59 15.66
N LYS A 97 5.72 8.11 16.00
CA LYS A 97 5.44 6.96 16.89
C LYS A 97 4.74 5.82 16.18
N ASN A 98 3.94 6.12 15.15
CA ASN A 98 3.04 5.15 14.53
C ASN A 98 3.43 4.84 13.09
N ARG A 99 3.35 3.55 12.75
CA ARG A 99 3.59 3.06 11.39
C ARG A 99 2.41 2.24 10.88
N PHE A 100 2.13 2.39 9.58
CA PHE A 100 1.24 1.56 8.81
C PHE A 100 2.03 0.41 8.20
N VAL A 101 1.73 -0.82 8.63
CA VAL A 101 2.40 -2.04 8.19
C VAL A 101 1.42 -2.88 7.38
N TYR A 102 1.78 -3.21 6.15
CA TYR A 102 0.91 -3.91 5.22
C TYR A 102 1.67 -4.79 4.24
N GLN A 103 0.95 -5.69 3.57
CA GLN A 103 1.44 -6.50 2.47
C GLN A 103 0.43 -6.44 1.34
N VAL A 104 0.90 -6.29 0.12
CA VAL A 104 0.04 -6.25 -1.06
C VAL A 104 -0.22 -7.68 -1.52
N GLY A 105 -1.49 -8.06 -1.63
CA GLY A 105 -1.92 -9.41 -2.00
C GLY A 105 -1.51 -9.77 -3.43
N ARG A 106 -1.23 -11.06 -3.64
CA ARG A 106 -0.84 -11.65 -4.93
C ARG A 106 -1.78 -12.78 -5.31
N ARG A 107 -1.83 -13.09 -6.60
CA ARG A 107 -2.63 -14.19 -7.18
C ARG A 107 -4.10 -14.04 -6.78
N GLU A 108 -4.62 -14.95 -5.96
CA GLU A 108 -6.01 -14.99 -5.51
C GLU A 108 -6.42 -13.78 -4.66
N ARG A 109 -5.44 -13.05 -4.10
CA ARG A 109 -5.65 -11.82 -3.32
C ARG A 109 -5.23 -10.55 -4.07
N GLN A 110 -5.18 -10.59 -5.40
CA GLN A 110 -4.86 -9.41 -6.21
C GLN A 110 -5.88 -8.29 -5.97
N GLY A 111 -5.39 -7.06 -5.77
CA GLY A 111 -6.21 -5.91 -5.39
C GLY A 111 -6.53 -5.84 -3.89
N GLU A 112 -5.87 -6.64 -3.05
CA GLU A 112 -6.02 -6.60 -1.60
C GLU A 112 -4.76 -6.04 -0.92
N ILE A 113 -4.95 -5.24 0.12
CA ILE A 113 -3.92 -4.81 1.06
C ILE A 113 -4.21 -5.48 2.40
N ILE A 114 -3.33 -6.41 2.78
CA ILE A 114 -3.38 -7.09 4.07
C ILE A 114 -2.72 -6.18 5.10
N VAL A 115 -3.50 -5.71 6.07
CA VAL A 115 -3.06 -4.78 7.11
C VAL A 115 -2.63 -5.55 8.34
N TYR A 116 -1.42 -5.25 8.82
CA TYR A 116 -0.86 -5.87 10.01
C TYR A 116 -0.83 -4.93 11.22
N ALA A 117 -0.61 -3.64 11.00
CA ALA A 117 -0.59 -2.64 12.07
C ALA A 117 -0.88 -1.23 11.53
N VAL A 118 -1.49 -0.40 12.37
CA VAL A 118 -1.71 1.05 12.15
C VAL A 118 -1.15 1.92 13.27
N SER A 119 -0.46 1.31 14.24
CA SER A 119 0.11 1.96 15.41
C SER A 119 1.34 1.22 15.91
N GLY A 120 2.13 1.92 16.73
CA GLY A 120 3.37 1.39 17.29
C GLY A 120 4.61 1.63 16.42
N HIS A 121 5.76 1.62 17.10
CA HIS A 121 7.10 1.63 16.54
C HIS A 121 7.77 0.28 16.89
N TYR A 122 8.85 -0.09 16.22
CA TYR A 122 9.55 -1.39 16.39
C TYR A 122 10.16 -1.67 17.77
N ASP A 123 9.78 -0.91 18.80
CA ASP A 123 10.37 -0.97 20.13
C ASP A 123 9.30 -1.36 21.15
N ASP A 124 9.24 -2.67 21.43
CA ASP A 124 9.08 -3.20 22.79
C ASP A 124 10.31 -4.08 23.08
#